data_AF-A0A183K8A6-F1
#
_entry.id   AF-A0A183K8A6-F1
#
_cell.length_a   1.000
_cell.length_b   1.000
_cell.length_c   1.000
_cell.angle_alpha   90.00
_cell.angle_beta   90.00
_cell.angle_gamma   90.00
#
_symmetry.space_group_name_H-M   'P 1'
#
loop_
_entity.id
_entity.type
_entity.pdbx_description
1 polymer ?
#
loop_
_entity_poly.entity_id
_entity_poly.type
_entity_poly.pdbx_seq_one_letter_code
_entity_poly.pdbx_strand_id
1 'polypeptide(L)'
;MNWKEGHLVKIPKKGNPSKYENYRGITLLSIPGKVSNRVLLNRIKDAVGAQLRDQQAGFRKDRSCTDQTTLRIIVEQSVEWNSSLYINFIDYEKAFDNVDRRTLWKVF
;
A
#
# COMPACT_ATOMS: atom_id res chain seq x y z
N MET A 1 -17.83 5.37 -20.58
CA MET A 1 -17.53 5.79 -19.19
C MET A 1 -16.98 7.19 -19.21
N ASN A 2 -17.53 8.04 -18.35
CA ASN A 2 -16.94 9.36 -18.11
C ASN A 2 -15.55 9.21 -17.48
N TRP A 3 -14.69 10.20 -17.61
CA TRP A 3 -13.34 10.18 -17.02
C TRP A 3 -13.33 10.27 -15.49
N LYS A 4 -14.45 10.73 -14.91
CA LYS A 4 -14.67 10.82 -13.45
C LYS A 4 -15.30 9.56 -12.85
N GLU A 5 -15.73 8.61 -13.68
CA GLU A 5 -16.40 7.39 -13.24
C GLU A 5 -15.46 6.18 -13.26
N GLY A 6 -15.71 5.22 -12.38
CA GLY A 6 -15.01 3.95 -12.35
C GLY A 6 -15.96 2.76 -12.24
N HIS A 7 -15.59 1.63 -12.82
CA HIS A 7 -16.34 0.37 -12.74
C HIS A 7 -15.84 -0.46 -11.57
N LEU A 8 -16.67 -0.78 -10.59
CA LEU A 8 -16.30 -1.71 -9.52
C LEU A 8 -16.38 -3.16 -10.04
N VAL A 9 -15.29 -3.90 -9.96
CA VAL A 9 -15.21 -5.33 -10.28
C VAL A 9 -14.78 -6.09 -9.03
N LYS A 10 -15.43 -7.22 -8.75
CA LYS A 10 -15.10 -8.09 -7.61
C LYS A 10 -14.13 -9.19 -8.07
N ILE A 11 -12.95 -9.23 -7.49
CA ILE A 11 -11.96 -10.29 -7.71
C ILE A 11 -12.05 -11.29 -6.54
N PRO A 12 -12.25 -12.59 -6.81
CA PRO A 12 -12.25 -13.59 -5.74
C PRO A 12 -10.86 -13.70 -5.08
N LYS A 13 -10.84 -13.76 -3.76
CA LYS A 13 -9.67 -14.11 -2.93
C LYS A 13 -9.76 -15.58 -2.51
N LYS A 14 -8.67 -16.09 -1.92
CA LYS A 14 -8.66 -17.40 -1.26
C LYS A 14 -9.74 -17.44 -0.17
N GLY A 15 -10.49 -18.53 -0.10
CA GLY A 15 -11.56 -18.74 0.90
C GLY A 15 -12.85 -19.26 0.28
N ASN A 16 -13.93 -19.28 1.07
CA ASN A 16 -15.26 -19.69 0.59
C ASN A 16 -15.87 -18.61 -0.35
N PRO A 17 -16.19 -18.93 -1.62
CA PRO A 17 -16.75 -17.98 -2.59
C PRO A 17 -18.14 -17.44 -2.24
N SER A 18 -18.88 -18.09 -1.34
CA SER A 18 -20.19 -17.61 -0.89
C SER A 18 -20.11 -16.46 0.11
N LYS A 19 -18.92 -16.20 0.68
CA LYS A 19 -18.70 -15.12 1.64
C LYS A 19 -18.23 -13.84 0.93
N TYR A 20 -18.98 -12.75 1.09
CA TYR A 20 -18.68 -11.47 0.43
C TYR A 20 -17.30 -10.89 0.78
N GLU A 21 -16.83 -11.13 2.00
CA GLU A 21 -15.52 -10.74 2.54
C GLU A 21 -14.33 -11.37 1.78
N ASN A 22 -14.56 -12.49 1.09
CA ASN A 22 -13.57 -13.16 0.25
C ASN A 22 -13.48 -12.57 -1.16
N TYR A 23 -14.01 -11.37 -1.39
CA TYR A 23 -13.82 -10.63 -2.63
C TYR A 23 -13.01 -9.35 -2.40
N ARG A 24 -12.13 -9.04 -3.34
CA ARG A 24 -11.44 -7.74 -3.44
C ARG A 24 -12.15 -6.88 -4.48
N GLY A 25 -12.72 -5.76 -4.07
CA GLY A 25 -13.18 -4.75 -5.00
C GLY A 25 -11.97 -4.09 -5.68
N ILE A 26 -12.00 -3.99 -7.02
CA ILE A 26 -11.10 -3.12 -7.78
C ILE A 26 -11.93 -2.16 -8.62
N THR A 27 -11.52 -0.91 -8.68
CA THR A 27 -12.17 0.09 -9.53
C THR A 27 -11.39 0.23 -10.82
N LEU A 28 -12.01 -0.13 -11.95
CA LEU A 28 -11.45 0.07 -13.28
C LEU A 28 -11.80 1.47 -13.78
N LEU A 29 -10.78 2.27 -14.07
CA LEU A 29 -10.94 3.59 -14.65
C LEU A 29 -10.96 3.52 -16.19
N SER A 30 -11.66 4.45 -16.81
CA SER A 30 -11.55 4.71 -18.25
C SER A 30 -10.13 5.14 -18.64
N ILE A 31 -9.78 5.03 -19.92
CA ILE A 31 -8.45 5.44 -20.42
C ILE A 31 -8.12 6.89 -20.01
N PRO A 32 -9.02 7.89 -20.22
CA PRO A 32 -8.76 9.25 -19.77
C PRO A 32 -8.59 9.37 -18.25
N GLY A 33 -9.35 8.59 -17.46
CA GLY A 33 -9.20 8.55 -16.01
C GLY A 33 -7.83 8.03 -15.56
N LYS A 34 -7.31 6.98 -16.22
CA LYS A 34 -5.95 6.45 -15.97
C LYS A 34 -4.87 7.48 -16.31
N VAL A 35 -5.00 8.17 -17.44
CA VAL A 35 -4.07 9.23 -17.85
C VAL A 35 -4.08 10.37 -16.83
N SER A 36 -5.25 10.86 -16.45
CA SER A 36 -5.41 11.90 -15.43
C SER A 36 -4.76 11.51 -14.10
N ASN A 37 -5.02 10.29 -13.61
CA ASN A 37 -4.41 9.78 -12.39
C ASN A 37 -2.87 9.67 -12.49
N ARG A 38 -2.34 9.28 -13.65
CA ARG A 38 -0.90 9.22 -13.89
C ARG A 38 -0.25 10.61 -13.85
N VAL A 39 -0.91 11.63 -14.41
CA VAL A 39 -0.45 13.02 -14.34
C VAL A 39 -0.42 13.50 -12.89
N LEU A 40 -1.49 13.25 -12.13
CA LEU A 40 -1.54 13.61 -10.70
C LEU A 40 -0.43 12.92 -9.91
N LEU A 41 -0.28 11.61 -10.06
CA LEU A 41 0.76 10.83 -9.40
C LEU A 41 2.15 11.40 -9.69
N ASN A 42 2.45 11.71 -10.96
CA ASN A 42 3.75 12.26 -11.34
C ASN A 42 4.05 13.63 -10.72
N ARG A 43 3.02 14.43 -10.40
CA ARG A 43 3.20 15.73 -9.75
C ARG A 43 3.46 15.61 -8.26
N ILE A 44 2.87 14.62 -7.59
CA ILE A 44 2.95 14.49 -6.12
C ILE A 44 4.03 13.52 -5.65
N LYS A 45 4.40 12.53 -6.46
CA LYS A 45 5.23 11.39 -6.02
C LYS A 45 6.58 11.80 -5.39
N ASP A 46 7.22 12.85 -5.90
CA ASP A 46 8.56 13.25 -5.42
C ASP A 46 8.45 13.98 -4.08
N ALA A 47 7.45 14.86 -3.94
CA ALA A 47 7.15 15.55 -2.68
C ALA A 47 6.76 14.55 -1.58
N VAL A 48 5.91 13.56 -1.91
CA VAL A 48 5.57 12.48 -0.96
C VAL A 48 6.80 11.64 -0.65
N GLY A 49 7.57 11.26 -1.67
CA GLY A 49 8.79 10.46 -1.52
C GLY A 49 9.81 11.08 -0.56
N ALA A 50 9.94 12.40 -0.54
CA ALA A 50 10.82 13.12 0.39
C ALA A 50 10.37 13.05 1.87
N GLN A 51 9.08 12.82 2.13
CA GLN A 51 8.53 12.72 3.49
C GLN A 51 8.47 11.28 4.02
N LEU A 52 8.62 10.28 3.13
CA LEU A 52 8.54 8.87 3.49
C LEU A 52 9.86 8.38 4.10
N ARG A 53 9.76 7.62 5.20
CA ARG A 53 10.90 6.96 5.85
C ARG A 53 11.59 5.96 4.91
N ASP A 54 12.90 5.78 5.09
CA ASP A 54 13.71 4.86 4.28
C ASP A 54 13.31 3.39 4.42
N GLN A 55 12.78 3.00 5.58
CA GLN A 55 12.33 1.64 5.85
C GLN A 55 11.03 1.29 5.09
N GLN A 56 10.30 2.29 4.57
CA GLN A 56 9.10 2.04 3.78
C GLN A 56 9.47 1.67 2.35
N ALA A 57 9.49 0.38 2.02
CA ALA A 57 9.80 -0.09 0.67
C ALA A 57 8.58 -0.11 -0.28
N GLY A 58 7.37 -0.26 0.25
CA GLY A 58 6.15 -0.43 -0.56
C GLY A 58 5.85 0.78 -1.45
N PHE A 59 5.54 0.50 -2.73
CA PHE A 59 5.15 1.49 -3.74
C PHE A 59 6.18 2.62 -3.98
N ARG A 60 7.45 2.42 -3.61
CA ARG A 60 8.53 3.37 -3.90
C ARG A 60 9.29 2.96 -5.16
N LYS A 61 9.75 3.98 -5.90
CA LYS A 61 10.67 3.78 -7.01
C LYS A 61 11.98 3.21 -6.47
N ASP A 62 12.58 2.28 -7.21
CA ASP A 62 13.90 1.70 -6.90
C ASP A 62 13.95 0.98 -5.54
N ARG A 63 12.80 0.51 -5.03
CA ARG A 63 12.69 -0.31 -3.82
C ARG A 63 11.87 -1.57 -4.07
N SER A 64 12.24 -2.68 -3.44
CA SER A 64 11.52 -3.96 -3.46
C SER A 64 11.40 -4.61 -2.09
N CYS A 65 10.61 -5.69 -1.98
CA CYS A 65 10.47 -6.43 -0.72
C CYS A 65 11.82 -6.97 -0.19
N THR A 66 12.78 -7.22 -1.09
CA THR A 66 14.15 -7.63 -0.73
C THR A 66 14.88 -6.57 0.09
N ASP A 67 14.56 -5.30 -0.11
CA ASP A 67 15.20 -4.17 0.57
C ASP A 67 14.73 -4.01 2.01
N GLN A 68 13.72 -4.79 2.43
CA GLN A 68 13.39 -4.98 3.85
C GLN A 68 14.41 -5.87 4.59
N THR A 69 15.66 -5.90 4.13
CA THR A 69 16.78 -6.62 4.74
C THR A 69 17.03 -6.17 6.19
N THR A 70 16.63 -4.95 6.54
CA THR A 70 16.77 -4.40 7.90
C THR A 70 16.19 -5.32 8.98
N LEU A 71 14.98 -5.88 8.75
CA LEU A 71 14.38 -6.81 9.73
C LEU A 71 15.20 -8.09 9.86
N ARG A 72 15.72 -8.61 8.74
CA ARG A 72 16.59 -9.79 8.75
C ARG A 72 17.87 -9.52 9.54
N ILE A 73 18.52 -8.37 9.31
CA ILE A 73 19.73 -7.97 10.02
C ILE A 73 19.48 -7.85 11.53
N ILE A 74 18.37 -7.22 11.93
CA ILE A 74 18.00 -7.11 13.36
C ILE A 74 17.83 -8.49 13.99
N VAL A 75 17.13 -9.41 13.30
CA VAL A 75 16.95 -10.79 13.79
C VAL A 75 18.30 -11.52 13.92
N GLU A 76 19.16 -11.43 12.90
CA GLU A 76 20.46 -12.10 12.89
C GLU A 76 21.37 -11.56 14.01
N GLN A 77 21.45 -10.25 14.20
CA GLN A 77 22.23 -9.65 15.28
C GLN A 77 21.69 -10.01 16.67
N SER A 78 20.36 -10.08 16.83
CA SER A 78 19.79 -10.47 18.12
C SER A 78 20.15 -11.90 18.50
N VAL A 79 20.19 -12.81 17.53
CA VAL A 79 20.68 -14.19 17.71
C VAL A 79 22.17 -14.20 18.03
N GLU A 80 22.98 -13.47 17.28
CA GLU A 80 24.44 -13.41 17.45
C GLU A 80 24.84 -12.95 18.86
N TRP A 81 24.14 -11.94 19.40
CA TRP A 81 24.45 -11.36 20.71
C TRP A 81 23.62 -11.96 21.86
N ASN A 82 22.86 -13.02 21.59
CA ASN A 82 21.96 -13.65 22.56
C ASN A 82 21.05 -12.63 23.29
N SER A 83 20.56 -11.64 22.54
CA SER A 83 19.69 -10.59 23.06
C SER A 83 18.22 -10.93 22.84
N SER A 84 17.36 -10.54 23.78
CA SER A 84 15.91 -10.73 23.63
C SER A 84 15.36 -9.80 22.54
N LEU A 85 14.67 -10.36 21.57
CA LEU A 85 13.99 -9.63 20.49
C LEU A 85 12.51 -9.97 20.47
N TYR A 86 11.66 -8.95 20.37
CA TYR A 86 10.22 -9.07 20.22
C TYR A 86 9.77 -8.41 18.92
N ILE A 87 8.95 -9.11 18.12
CA ILE A 87 8.48 -8.63 16.81
C ILE A 87 6.96 -8.65 16.81
N ASN A 88 6.35 -7.52 16.44
CA ASN A 88 4.91 -7.39 16.28
C ASN A 88 4.55 -7.24 14.80
N PHE A 89 3.70 -8.13 14.30
CA PHE A 89 3.14 -8.05 12.96
C PHE A 89 1.80 -7.32 13.02
N ILE A 90 1.71 -6.17 12.34
CA ILE A 90 0.50 -5.35 12.27
C ILE A 90 0.05 -5.33 10.81
N ASP A 91 -1.18 -5.77 10.57
CA ASP A 91 -1.82 -5.70 9.25
C ASP A 91 -3.12 -4.90 9.36
N TYR A 92 -3.34 -3.98 8.40
CA TYR A 92 -4.53 -3.13 8.38
C TYR A 92 -5.60 -3.73 7.46
N GLU A 93 -6.77 -4.03 8.03
CA GLU A 93 -7.90 -4.48 7.23
C GLU A 93 -8.38 -3.35 6.29
N LYS A 94 -8.51 -3.67 4.99
CA LYS A 94 -9.09 -2.77 3.97
C LYS A 94 -8.49 -1.36 4.01
N ALA A 95 -7.16 -1.27 4.04
CA ALA A 95 -6.43 -0.02 4.22
C ALA A 95 -6.85 1.14 3.28
N PHE A 96 -7.24 0.85 2.03
CA PHE A 96 -7.71 1.89 1.09
C PHE A 96 -9.15 2.34 1.33
N ASP A 97 -10.00 1.50 1.92
CA ASP A 97 -11.42 1.80 2.16
C ASP A 97 -11.61 2.56 3.49
N ASN A 98 -10.68 2.37 4.44
CA ASN A 98 -10.74 2.92 5.79
C ASN A 98 -9.98 4.25 5.98
N VAL A 99 -9.49 4.88 4.90
CA VAL A 99 -8.77 6.17 5.01
C VAL A 99 -9.76 7.32 5.27
N ASP A 100 -9.58 8.04 6.38
CA ASP A 100 -10.32 9.27 6.65
C ASP A 100 -9.90 10.38 5.67
N ARG A 101 -10.81 10.73 4.76
CA ARG A 101 -10.52 11.72 3.69
C ARG A 101 -10.25 13.12 4.23
N ARG A 102 -10.90 13.51 5.34
CA ARG A 102 -10.71 14.87 5.92
C ARG A 102 -9.31 15.02 6.49
N THR A 103 -8.80 13.96 7.12
CA THR A 103 -7.46 13.90 7.69
C THR A 103 -6.42 13.82 6.59
N LEU A 104 -6.67 13.02 5.54
CA LEU A 104 -5.79 12.94 4.38
C LEU A 104 -5.52 14.32 3.76
N TRP A 105 -6.57 15.13 3.58
CA TRP A 105 -6.45 16.50 3.06
C TRP A 105 -5.77 17.50 4.00
N LYS A 106 -5.53 17.17 5.27
CA LYS A 106 -4.77 18.02 6.21
C LYS A 106 -3.29 17.69 6.25
N VAL A 107 -2.94 16.47 5.83
CA VAL A 107 -1.55 15.99 5.81
C VAL A 107 -0.85 16.40 4.50
N PHE A 108 -1.63 16.77 3.47
CA PHE A 108 -1.19 17.39 2.23
C PHE A 108 -1.55 18.87 2.20
#